data_AF-A0A261GH54-F1
#
_entry.id   AF-A0A261GH54-F1
#
_cell.length_a   1.000
_cell.length_b   1.000
_cell.length_c   1.000
_cell.angle_alpha   90.00
_cell.angle_beta   90.00
_cell.angle_gamma   90.00
#
_symmetry.space_group_name_H-M   'P 1'
#
loop_
_entity.id
_entity.type
_entity.pdbx_description
1 polymer ?
#
loop_
_entity_poly.entity_id
_entity_poly.type
_entity_poly.pdbx_seq_one_letter_code
_entity_poly.pdbx_strand_id
1 'polypeptide(L)'
;MRLANIILVAGLGLATVGCSTMQGTMGNTTAEQSMSSLYEAHTKGRIYVFYDRGLYTEFLESGHTPYMYTQIGAGPKGETLVYALTSEDKKKREGIPSVDMLAGKMMQEPFYGETYSDGRIYVFSSLEMMNDFRQTGEATYRYTDIGSGPNGETVVYVLSKADSKERPDSLINRFHKNHS
;
A
#
# COMPACT_ATOMS: atom_id res chain seq x y z
N MET A 1 29.05 75.18 38.11
CA MET A 1 30.18 74.41 37.57
C MET A 1 30.32 73.17 38.45
N ARG A 2 30.35 71.97 37.83
CA ARG A 2 30.40 70.63 38.47
C ARG A 2 29.09 70.20 39.14
N LEU A 3 28.66 68.95 39.18
CA LEU A 3 28.81 67.68 38.45
C LEU A 3 27.91 66.72 39.26
N ALA A 4 27.55 65.58 38.66
CA ALA A 4 27.03 64.37 39.32
C ALA A 4 25.56 64.38 39.76
N ASN A 5 24.71 63.81 38.90
CA ASN A 5 23.51 63.12 39.37
C ASN A 5 23.83 61.61 39.40
N ILE A 6 23.95 61.10 40.62
CA ILE A 6 24.01 59.69 40.98
C ILE A 6 22.58 59.14 40.85
N ILE A 7 22.36 58.19 39.95
CA ILE A 7 21.08 57.49 39.85
C ILE A 7 21.12 56.23 40.72
N LEU A 8 20.05 56.14 41.50
CA LEU A 8 19.66 55.19 42.52
C LEU A 8 19.56 53.74 42.00
N VAL A 9 20.01 52.80 42.83
CA VAL A 9 19.76 51.35 42.71
C VAL A 9 18.35 51.05 43.21
N ALA A 10 17.58 50.25 42.48
CA ALA A 10 16.46 49.51 43.05
C ALA A 10 16.37 48.13 42.37
N GLY A 11 16.55 47.08 43.18
CA GLY A 11 16.55 45.69 42.76
C GLY A 11 15.16 45.20 42.35
N LEU A 12 15.17 44.24 41.43
CA LEU A 12 14.00 43.46 41.08
C LEU A 12 14.34 41.98 41.28
N GLY A 13 13.63 41.34 42.20
CA GLY A 13 13.56 39.90 42.34
C GLY A 13 12.13 39.42 42.07
N LEU A 14 12.01 38.11 41.78
CA LEU A 14 10.80 37.30 41.51
C LEU A 14 10.29 37.39 40.05
N ALA A 15 9.92 36.32 39.35
CA ALA A 15 9.72 34.91 39.69
C ALA A 15 9.85 34.04 38.42
N THR A 16 10.03 32.76 38.67
CA THR A 16 10.11 31.61 37.75
C THR A 16 8.90 31.45 36.83
N VAL A 17 9.14 31.18 35.54
CA VAL A 17 8.36 30.22 34.75
C VAL A 17 9.35 29.47 33.84
N GLY A 18 9.42 28.16 34.02
CA GLY A 18 10.26 27.28 33.22
C GLY A 18 9.79 27.19 31.77
N CYS A 19 10.75 27.24 30.85
CA CYS A 19 10.57 26.70 29.51
C CYS A 19 11.77 25.79 29.26
N SER A 20 11.67 24.54 29.70
CA SER A 20 12.50 23.48 29.20
C SER A 20 12.08 23.23 27.75
N THR A 21 12.85 23.77 26.82
CA THR A 21 12.85 23.42 25.40
C THR A 21 13.19 21.94 25.28
N MET A 22 12.17 21.09 25.34
CA MET A 22 12.24 19.75 24.78
C MET A 22 12.34 19.92 23.27
N GLN A 23 13.57 19.81 22.77
CA GLN A 23 13.85 19.60 21.36
C GLN A 23 13.33 18.20 21.02
N GLY A 24 12.03 18.11 20.77
CA GLY A 24 11.43 16.96 20.11
C GLY A 24 12.03 16.87 18.73
N THR A 25 12.88 15.87 18.53
CA THR A 25 13.31 15.39 17.22
C THR A 25 12.08 15.31 16.34
N MET A 26 11.91 16.27 15.43
CA MET A 26 11.07 16.08 14.25
C MET A 26 11.73 14.94 13.47
N GLY A 27 11.29 13.72 13.76
CA GLY A 27 11.50 12.61 12.87
C GLY A 27 10.97 13.05 11.52
N ASN A 28 11.87 13.11 10.54
CA ASN A 28 11.53 13.12 9.13
C ASN A 28 10.69 11.87 8.84
N THR A 29 9.38 11.96 9.10
CA THR A 29 8.42 11.14 8.40
C THR A 29 7.91 12.05 7.30
N THR A 30 8.67 12.15 6.22
CA THR A 30 8.05 12.39 4.93
C THR A 30 7.05 11.27 4.77
N ALA A 31 5.79 11.55 5.09
CA ALA A 31 4.68 10.68 4.79
C ALA A 31 4.66 10.53 3.27
N GLU A 32 5.39 9.54 2.76
CA GLU A 32 4.85 8.68 1.71
C GLU A 32 3.49 8.28 2.29
N GLN A 33 2.42 8.98 1.86
CA GLN A 33 1.08 8.76 2.37
C GLN A 33 0.84 7.26 2.49
N SER A 34 0.23 6.80 3.59
CA SER A 34 -0.02 5.39 3.86
C SER A 34 -0.86 4.77 2.74
N MET A 35 -0.18 4.37 1.66
CA MET A 35 -0.77 3.90 0.44
C MET A 35 -1.25 2.50 0.70
N SER A 36 -2.55 2.28 0.51
CA SER A 36 -3.11 0.95 0.67
C SER A 36 -2.63 0.05 -0.46
N SER A 37 -2.24 -1.18 -0.11
CA SER A 37 -1.75 -2.14 -1.08
C SER A 37 -2.50 -3.46 -1.00
N LEU A 38 -2.75 -4.08 -2.14
CA LEU A 38 -3.38 -5.39 -2.24
C LEU A 38 -2.72 -6.18 -3.37
N TYR A 39 -2.37 -7.44 -3.09
CA TYR A 39 -1.73 -8.31 -4.05
C TYR A 39 -2.55 -9.57 -4.22
N GLU A 40 -2.58 -10.11 -5.43
CA GLU A 40 -3.31 -11.32 -5.75
C GLU A 40 -2.49 -12.29 -6.60
N ALA A 41 -2.71 -13.58 -6.37
CA ALA A 41 -2.24 -14.64 -7.26
C ALA A 41 -3.43 -15.54 -7.64
N HIS A 42 -3.71 -15.61 -8.93
CA HIS A 42 -4.84 -16.36 -9.48
C HIS A 42 -4.34 -17.70 -10.01
N THR A 43 -4.83 -18.81 -9.43
CA THR A 43 -4.39 -20.15 -9.82
C THR A 43 -5.44 -21.22 -9.51
N LYS A 44 -5.69 -22.12 -10.47
CA LYS A 44 -6.52 -23.33 -10.30
C LYS A 44 -7.86 -23.09 -9.59
N GLY A 45 -8.62 -22.08 -10.01
CA GLY A 45 -9.93 -21.75 -9.43
C GLY A 45 -9.86 -21.12 -8.03
N ARG A 46 -8.71 -20.55 -7.67
CA ARG A 46 -8.46 -19.86 -6.41
C ARG A 46 -7.87 -18.49 -6.67
N ILE A 47 -8.25 -17.54 -5.82
CA ILE A 47 -7.65 -16.21 -5.75
C ILE A 47 -7.02 -16.11 -4.37
N TYR A 48 -5.69 -16.11 -4.34
CA TYR A 48 -4.93 -15.83 -3.13
C TYR A 48 -4.79 -14.33 -2.98
N VAL A 49 -5.15 -13.78 -1.82
CA VAL A 49 -5.22 -12.34 -1.57
C VAL A 49 -4.31 -11.98 -0.40
N PHE A 50 -3.45 -11.00 -0.61
CA PHE A 50 -2.41 -10.57 0.34
C PHE A 50 -2.50 -9.06 0.56
N TYR A 51 -2.42 -8.63 1.81
CA TYR A 51 -2.17 -7.22 2.17
C TYR A 51 -0.71 -6.98 2.53
N ASP A 52 0.03 -8.05 2.86
CA ASP A 52 1.45 -8.02 3.15
C ASP A 52 2.24 -8.42 1.90
N ARG A 53 3.16 -7.55 1.47
CA ARG A 53 3.98 -7.77 0.27
C ARG A 53 4.95 -8.93 0.45
N GLY A 54 5.51 -9.12 1.65
CA GLY A 54 6.46 -10.20 1.92
C GLY A 54 5.81 -11.57 1.71
N LEU A 55 4.62 -11.77 2.28
CA LEU A 55 3.84 -13.00 2.09
C LEU A 55 3.49 -13.23 0.62
N TYR A 56 3.20 -12.18 -0.15
CA TYR A 56 2.94 -12.29 -1.59
C TYR A 56 4.19 -12.74 -2.35
N THR A 57 5.34 -12.11 -2.12
CA THR A 57 6.61 -12.49 -2.75
C THR A 57 6.99 -13.94 -2.42
N GLU A 58 6.92 -14.33 -1.14
CA GLU A 58 7.17 -15.71 -0.70
C GLU A 58 6.21 -16.71 -1.37
N PHE A 59 4.95 -16.32 -1.56
CA PHE A 59 3.96 -17.15 -2.23
C PHE A 59 4.26 -17.31 -3.72
N LEU A 60 4.73 -16.28 -4.41
CA LEU A 60 5.10 -16.39 -5.84
C LEU A 60 6.24 -17.38 -6.05
N GLU A 61 7.17 -17.48 -5.09
CA GLU A 61 8.30 -18.41 -5.15
C GLU A 61 7.90 -19.84 -4.75
N SER A 62 7.12 -19.98 -3.67
CA SER A 62 6.86 -21.28 -3.04
C SER A 62 5.50 -21.90 -3.37
N GLY A 63 4.52 -21.09 -3.78
CA GLY A 63 3.12 -21.48 -3.91
C GLY A 63 2.42 -21.73 -2.55
N HIS A 64 3.03 -21.32 -1.44
CA HIS A 64 2.56 -21.60 -0.09
C HIS A 64 2.46 -20.34 0.77
N THR A 65 1.51 -20.33 1.69
CA THR A 65 1.38 -19.31 2.74
C THR A 65 1.10 -19.99 4.07
N PRO A 66 1.72 -19.56 5.19
CA PRO A 66 1.68 -20.30 6.45
C PRO A 66 0.31 -20.29 7.13
N TYR A 67 -0.43 -19.18 6.99
CA TYR A 67 -1.74 -19.01 7.62
C TYR A 67 -2.73 -18.47 6.60
N MET A 68 -3.93 -19.06 6.59
CA MET A 68 -4.97 -18.69 5.63
C MET A 68 -6.35 -18.63 6.27
N TYR A 69 -7.16 -17.70 5.76
CA TYR A 69 -8.60 -17.71 5.91
C TYR A 69 -9.23 -17.92 4.54
N THR A 70 -10.10 -18.93 4.43
CA THR A 70 -10.64 -19.37 3.14
C THR A 70 -12.15 -19.17 3.08
N GLN A 71 -12.64 -18.66 1.95
CA GLN A 71 -14.05 -18.56 1.62
C GLN A 71 -14.31 -19.25 0.28
N ILE A 72 -15.05 -20.36 0.33
CA ILE A 72 -15.33 -21.19 -0.84
C ILE A 72 -16.45 -20.54 -1.65
N GLY A 73 -16.23 -20.39 -2.97
CA GLY A 73 -17.22 -19.84 -3.89
C GLY A 73 -17.46 -18.33 -3.77
N ALA A 74 -16.60 -17.62 -3.03
CA ALA A 74 -16.73 -16.19 -2.78
C ALA A 74 -16.11 -15.32 -3.89
N GLY A 75 -15.33 -15.90 -4.80
CA GLY A 75 -14.83 -15.20 -5.98
C GLY A 75 -15.95 -14.87 -6.97
N PRO A 76 -15.77 -13.83 -7.80
CA PRO A 76 -16.83 -13.36 -8.71
C PRO A 76 -17.25 -14.38 -9.78
N LYS A 77 -16.39 -15.36 -10.08
CA LYS A 77 -16.68 -16.47 -11.00
C LYS A 77 -16.85 -17.80 -10.25
N GLY A 78 -17.10 -17.74 -8.94
CA GLY A 78 -17.23 -18.90 -8.05
C GLY A 78 -15.89 -19.46 -7.57
N GLU A 79 -14.79 -18.69 -7.71
CA GLU A 79 -13.48 -19.10 -7.19
C GLU A 79 -13.48 -19.18 -5.66
N THR A 80 -12.52 -19.95 -5.12
CA THR A 80 -12.21 -19.89 -3.69
C THR A 80 -11.31 -18.70 -3.40
N LEU A 81 -11.74 -17.80 -2.51
CA LEU A 81 -10.87 -16.75 -1.97
C LEU A 81 -10.03 -17.32 -0.84
N VAL A 82 -8.73 -17.09 -0.90
CA VAL A 82 -7.76 -17.51 0.12
C VAL A 82 -7.00 -16.28 0.60
N TYR A 83 -7.38 -15.74 1.74
CA TYR A 83 -6.69 -14.62 2.37
C TYR A 83 -5.46 -15.13 3.09
N ALA A 84 -4.28 -14.72 2.65
CA ALA A 84 -3.03 -14.97 3.36
C ALA A 84 -2.97 -14.07 4.60
N LEU A 85 -2.58 -14.64 5.74
CA LEU A 85 -2.56 -13.98 7.03
C LEU A 85 -1.16 -13.98 7.62
N THR A 86 -0.81 -12.89 8.32
CA THR A 86 0.37 -12.90 9.18
C THR A 86 0.13 -13.74 10.43
N SER A 87 1.19 -13.93 11.23
CA SER A 87 1.12 -14.71 12.46
C SER A 87 0.18 -14.10 13.51
N GLU A 88 0.08 -12.77 13.50
CA GLU A 88 -0.76 -11.94 14.39
C GLU A 88 -2.24 -12.07 14.02
N ASP A 89 -2.53 -12.30 12.74
CA ASP A 89 -3.89 -12.30 12.19
C ASP A 89 -4.48 -13.71 12.03
N LYS A 90 -3.69 -14.78 12.27
CA LYS A 90 -4.10 -16.19 12.03
C LYS A 90 -5.44 -16.61 12.67
N LYS A 91 -5.84 -15.99 13.77
CA LYS A 91 -7.11 -16.26 14.47
C LYS A 91 -8.23 -15.26 14.13
N LYS A 92 -7.92 -14.17 13.43
CA LYS A 92 -8.88 -13.12 13.05
C LYS A 92 -9.67 -13.54 11.81
N ARG A 93 -10.85 -12.96 11.64
CA ARG A 93 -11.72 -13.13 10.47
C ARG A 93 -12.25 -11.80 9.92
N GLU A 94 -11.98 -10.72 10.63
CA GLU A 94 -12.36 -9.34 10.33
C GLU A 94 -11.25 -8.42 10.86
N GLY A 95 -11.23 -7.16 10.43
CA GLY A 95 -10.15 -6.23 10.80
C GLY A 95 -8.81 -6.59 10.14
N ILE A 96 -8.86 -7.40 9.07
CA ILE A 96 -7.71 -7.78 8.26
C ILE A 96 -7.81 -6.95 6.97
N PRO A 97 -6.78 -6.19 6.57
CA PRO A 97 -6.90 -5.25 5.46
C PRO A 97 -7.40 -5.88 4.16
N SER A 98 -6.87 -7.05 3.76
CA SER A 98 -7.32 -7.74 2.53
C SER A 98 -8.78 -8.19 2.60
N VAL A 99 -9.24 -8.66 3.76
CA VAL A 99 -10.63 -9.07 3.97
C VAL A 99 -11.55 -7.85 3.92
N ASP A 100 -11.18 -6.78 4.61
CA ASP A 100 -12.00 -5.57 4.70
C ASP A 100 -12.06 -4.81 3.36
N MET A 101 -10.97 -4.81 2.58
CA MET A 101 -10.96 -4.24 1.23
C MET A 101 -11.89 -5.00 0.29
N LEU A 102 -11.83 -6.34 0.26
CA LEU A 102 -12.70 -7.15 -0.59
C LEU A 102 -14.16 -7.11 -0.14
N ALA A 103 -14.42 -6.94 1.16
CA ALA A 103 -15.76 -6.76 1.69
C ALA A 103 -16.33 -5.34 1.45
N GLY A 104 -15.56 -4.43 0.83
CA GLY A 104 -15.95 -3.03 0.63
C GLY A 104 -16.01 -2.19 1.90
N LYS A 105 -15.46 -2.70 3.02
CA LYS A 105 -15.39 -2.00 4.32
C LYS A 105 -14.21 -1.02 4.39
N MET A 106 -13.21 -1.21 3.53
CA MET A 106 -12.02 -0.38 3.43
C MET A 106 -11.78 0.00 1.97
N MET A 107 -11.89 1.29 1.68
CA MET A 107 -11.43 1.88 0.41
C MET A 107 -10.53 3.04 0.79
N GLN A 108 -9.24 2.94 0.44
CA GLN A 108 -8.26 3.95 0.78
C GLN A 108 -7.46 4.30 -0.47
N GLU A 109 -7.54 5.57 -0.82
CA GLU A 109 -6.67 6.20 -1.80
C GLU A 109 -5.59 6.99 -1.03
N PRO A 110 -4.32 6.97 -1.48
CA PRO A 110 -3.84 6.33 -2.70
C PRO A 110 -3.75 4.79 -2.58
N PHE A 111 -3.98 4.09 -3.70
CA PHE A 111 -3.93 2.63 -3.79
C PHE A 111 -2.83 2.11 -4.73
N TYR A 112 -2.34 0.91 -4.43
CA TYR A 112 -1.48 0.12 -5.31
C TYR A 112 -1.90 -1.35 -5.31
N GLY A 113 -2.14 -1.90 -6.50
CA GLY A 113 -2.56 -3.29 -6.65
C GLY A 113 -1.66 -4.09 -7.57
N GLU A 114 -1.45 -5.36 -7.27
CA GLU A 114 -0.89 -6.32 -8.23
C GLU A 114 -1.74 -7.57 -8.33
N THR A 115 -1.85 -8.14 -9.53
CA THR A 115 -2.40 -9.48 -9.73
C THR A 115 -1.47 -10.27 -10.63
N TYR A 116 -0.95 -11.38 -10.11
CA TYR A 116 -0.30 -12.41 -10.91
C TYR A 116 -1.36 -13.36 -11.48
N SER A 117 -1.48 -13.38 -12.80
CA SER A 117 -2.40 -14.27 -13.52
C SER A 117 -1.81 -14.66 -14.87
N ASP A 118 -1.88 -15.96 -15.21
CA ASP A 118 -1.45 -16.50 -16.50
C ASP A 118 -0.04 -16.05 -16.94
N GLY A 119 0.92 -16.02 -16.00
CA GLY A 119 2.31 -15.64 -16.28
C GLY A 119 2.53 -14.14 -16.52
N ARG A 120 1.55 -13.30 -16.14
CA ARG A 120 1.60 -11.85 -16.26
C ARG A 120 1.34 -11.18 -14.93
N ILE A 121 1.89 -9.99 -14.77
CA ILE A 121 1.63 -9.13 -13.62
C ILE A 121 0.76 -7.98 -14.08
N TYR A 122 -0.44 -7.86 -13.54
CA TYR A 122 -1.34 -6.74 -13.76
C TYR A 122 -1.17 -5.75 -12.61
N VAL A 123 -0.92 -4.48 -12.91
CA VAL A 123 -0.63 -3.44 -11.92
C VAL A 123 -1.73 -2.38 -11.96
N PHE A 124 -2.25 -2.02 -10.79
CA PHE A 124 -3.41 -1.15 -10.63
C PHE A 124 -3.08 0.04 -9.73
N SER A 125 -3.63 1.21 -10.07
CA SER A 125 -3.59 2.40 -9.21
C SER A 125 -4.89 2.63 -8.43
N SER A 126 -5.94 1.82 -8.64
CA SER A 126 -7.17 1.88 -7.84
C SER A 126 -7.72 0.48 -7.56
N LEU A 127 -8.38 0.33 -6.40
CA LEU A 127 -9.04 -0.91 -6.02
C LEU A 127 -10.23 -1.22 -6.94
N GLU A 128 -10.89 -0.19 -7.47
CA GLU A 128 -11.99 -0.34 -8.44
C GLU A 128 -11.53 -1.07 -9.70
N MET A 129 -10.43 -0.66 -10.33
CA MET A 129 -9.92 -1.32 -11.54
C MET A 129 -9.48 -2.77 -11.26
N MET A 130 -8.91 -3.02 -10.08
CA MET A 130 -8.55 -4.37 -9.66
C MET A 130 -9.80 -5.25 -9.43
N ASN A 131 -10.88 -4.69 -8.89
CA ASN A 131 -12.16 -5.37 -8.75
C ASN A 131 -12.81 -5.68 -10.09
N ASP A 132 -12.79 -4.73 -11.02
CA ASP A 132 -13.29 -4.92 -12.39
C ASP A 132 -12.50 -6.01 -13.11
N PHE A 133 -11.17 -6.00 -12.97
CA PHE A 133 -10.32 -7.06 -13.50
C PHE A 133 -10.64 -8.41 -12.87
N ARG A 134 -10.92 -8.49 -11.57
CA ARG A 134 -11.30 -9.75 -10.92
C ARG A 134 -12.62 -10.31 -11.49
N GLN A 135 -13.59 -9.43 -11.77
CA GLN A 135 -14.88 -9.83 -12.33
C GLN A 135 -14.78 -10.27 -13.79
N THR A 136 -14.03 -9.53 -14.59
CA THR A 136 -14.00 -9.70 -16.05
C THR A 136 -12.83 -10.57 -16.51
N GLY A 137 -11.66 -10.40 -15.90
CA GLY A 137 -10.36 -10.87 -16.40
C GLY A 137 -9.78 -9.95 -17.49
N GLU A 138 -10.38 -8.77 -17.70
CA GLU A 138 -10.06 -7.89 -18.81
C GLU A 138 -9.46 -6.56 -18.34
N ALA A 139 -8.41 -6.12 -19.04
CA ALA A 139 -7.79 -4.81 -18.86
C ALA A 139 -7.99 -4.00 -20.14
N THR A 140 -9.14 -3.34 -20.27
CA THR A 140 -9.56 -2.63 -21.49
C THR A 140 -8.58 -1.54 -21.91
N TYR A 141 -8.20 -0.69 -20.96
CA TYR A 141 -7.18 0.33 -21.16
C TYR A 141 -5.93 -0.08 -20.38
N ARG A 142 -4.81 -0.14 -21.08
CA ARG A 142 -3.58 -0.66 -20.52
C ARG A 142 -2.36 -0.17 -21.28
N TYR A 143 -1.25 -0.09 -20.55
CA TYR A 143 0.09 -0.06 -21.11
C TYR A 143 0.76 -1.40 -20.81
N THR A 144 1.38 -2.04 -21.81
CA THR A 144 2.02 -3.35 -21.66
C THR A 144 3.51 -3.22 -21.86
N ASP A 145 4.27 -3.72 -20.89
CA ASP A 145 5.73 -3.76 -20.91
C ASP A 145 6.19 -5.22 -20.84
N ILE A 146 6.89 -5.68 -21.88
CA ILE A 146 7.18 -7.10 -22.09
C ILE A 146 8.55 -7.40 -21.50
N GLY A 147 8.62 -8.35 -20.58
CA GLY A 147 9.88 -8.79 -19.98
C GLY A 147 10.40 -7.87 -18.88
N SER A 148 9.59 -6.91 -18.40
CA SER A 148 9.95 -6.00 -17.32
C SER A 148 9.64 -6.54 -15.92
N GLY A 149 9.01 -7.71 -15.81
CA GLY A 149 8.80 -8.38 -14.54
C GLY A 149 10.10 -8.94 -13.94
N PRO A 150 10.15 -9.19 -12.62
CA PRO A 150 11.35 -9.67 -11.91
C PRO A 150 11.90 -10.99 -12.45
N ASN A 151 11.06 -11.84 -13.04
CA ASN A 151 11.46 -13.10 -13.68
C ASN A 151 11.25 -13.07 -15.21
N GLY A 152 11.17 -11.87 -15.81
CA GLY A 152 10.92 -11.70 -17.25
C GLY A 152 9.44 -11.80 -17.63
N GLU A 153 8.52 -11.65 -16.68
CA GLU A 153 7.08 -11.60 -16.96
C GLU A 153 6.71 -10.37 -17.81
N THR A 154 5.57 -10.47 -18.49
CA THR A 154 4.90 -9.29 -19.04
C THR A 154 4.19 -8.55 -17.93
N VAL A 155 4.44 -7.24 -17.82
CA VAL A 155 3.77 -6.35 -16.88
C VAL A 155 2.72 -5.54 -17.63
N VAL A 156 1.48 -5.59 -17.15
CA VAL A 156 0.32 -4.91 -17.74
C VAL A 156 -0.16 -3.85 -16.74
N TYR A 157 0.12 -2.60 -17.03
CA TYR A 157 -0.36 -1.46 -16.25
C TYR A 157 -1.79 -1.16 -16.67
N VAL A 158 -2.75 -1.37 -15.78
CA VAL A 158 -4.18 -1.15 -16.05
C VAL A 158 -4.50 0.31 -15.78
N LEU A 159 -5.16 0.94 -16.75
CA LEU A 159 -5.39 2.38 -16.78
C LEU A 159 -6.88 2.70 -16.83
N SER A 160 -7.22 3.91 -16.38
CA SER A 160 -8.51 4.49 -16.72
C SER A 160 -8.52 4.93 -18.19
N LYS A 161 -9.71 5.15 -18.75
CA LYS A 161 -9.84 5.76 -20.09
C LYS A 161 -9.19 7.14 -20.19
N ALA A 162 -9.16 7.89 -19.08
CA ALA A 162 -8.56 9.22 -19.06
C ALA A 162 -7.04 9.12 -19.15
N ASP A 163 -6.45 8.21 -18.38
CA ASP A 163 -5.00 8.05 -18.25
C ASP A 163 -4.39 7.26 -19.41
N SER A 164 -5.19 6.51 -20.16
CA SER A 164 -4.73 5.66 -21.28
C SER A 164 -4.13 6.42 -22.46
N LYS A 165 -4.09 7.75 -22.40
CA LYS A 165 -3.54 8.62 -23.44
C LYS A 165 -2.03 8.83 -23.28
N GLU A 166 -1.49 8.53 -22.10
CA GLU A 166 -0.10 8.75 -21.75
C GLU A 166 0.53 7.48 -21.16
N ARG A 167 1.85 7.42 -21.19
CA ARG A 167 2.58 6.33 -20.54
C ARG A 167 2.49 6.50 -19.01
N PRO A 168 2.15 5.46 -18.24
CA PRO A 168 1.92 5.58 -16.80
C PRO A 168 3.24 5.53 -16.01
N ASP A 169 4.12 6.52 -16.23
CA ASP A 169 5.48 6.52 -15.67
C ASP A 169 5.50 6.45 -14.13
N SER A 170 4.52 7.06 -13.45
CA SER A 170 4.40 6.97 -11.99
C SER A 170 4.15 5.54 -11.50
N LEU A 171 3.26 4.80 -12.19
CA LEU A 171 2.92 3.43 -11.84
C LEU A 171 4.04 2.46 -12.22
N ILE A 172 4.73 2.69 -13.34
CA ILE A 172 5.93 1.95 -13.75
C ILE A 172 7.04 2.10 -12.70
N ASN A 173 7.35 3.34 -12.30
CA ASN A 173 8.38 3.60 -11.30
C ASN A 173 8.02 2.99 -9.94
N ARG A 174 6.74 3.01 -9.57
CA ARG A 174 6.25 2.36 -8.35
C ARG A 174 6.48 0.85 -8.41
N PHE A 175 6.10 0.21 -9.51
CA PHE A 175 6.30 -1.22 -9.71
C PHE A 175 7.79 -1.58 -9.60
N HIS A 176 8.67 -0.86 -10.30
CA HIS A 176 10.11 -1.12 -10.21
C HIS A 176 10.66 -0.91 -8.79
N LYS A 177 10.23 0.11 -8.05
CA LYS A 177 10.63 0.30 -6.63
C LYS A 177 10.19 -0.87 -5.75
N ASN A 178 9.10 -1.56 -6.11
CA ASN A 178 8.61 -2.71 -5.33
C ASN A 178 9.38 -4.01 -5.64
N HIS A 179 10.04 -4.08 -6.79
CA HIS A 179 10.73 -5.28 -7.30
C HIS A 179 12.25 -5.07 -7.52
N SER A 180 12.81 -3.94 -7.08
CA SER A 180 14.23 -3.59 -7.14
C SER A 180 15.05 -4.09 -5.95
#